data_AF-A0A7C3RW10-F1
#
_entry.id   AF-A0A7C3RW10-F1
#
_cell.length_a   1.000
_cell.length_b   1.000
_cell.length_c   1.000
_cell.angle_alpha   90.00
_cell.angle_beta   90.00
_cell.angle_gamma   90.00
#
_symmetry.space_group_name_H-M   'P 1'
#
loop_
_entity.id
_entity.type
_entity.pdbx_description
1 polymer ?
#
loop_
_entity_poly.entity_id
_entity_poly.type
_entity_poly.pdbx_seq_one_letter_code
_entity_poly.pdbx_strand_id
1 'polypeptide(L)'
;MLRRSPYKDIINYENILSKDIGEGERLFLHYTLIQAKSNLEIAEKSDYFVSPLLFFYGIVALAKIIILKNSKIIPREVLHGLTVRVAGEKSIDWTKNYDPKNETVLVKEKGLFPTFYKSISSHALPEGEKYTLGDLFLFLEKKTSLEPLAVHYLILFLLSMLARYEPQKWGWAYEKSSFSRELNTYLKIVGREIYDLWREKINL
;
A
#
# COMPACT_ATOMS: atom_id res chain seq x y z
N MET A 1 -9.85 -22.71 14.49
CA MET A 1 -11.06 -21.98 14.01
C MET A 1 -10.64 -21.16 12.80
N LEU A 2 -11.06 -21.54 11.58
CA LEU A 2 -10.76 -20.77 10.37
C LEU A 2 -11.43 -19.39 10.49
N ARG A 3 -10.67 -18.35 10.83
CA ARG A 3 -11.15 -16.98 10.75
C ARG A 3 -11.59 -16.75 9.31
N ARG A 4 -12.86 -16.42 9.09
CA ARG A 4 -13.34 -16.01 7.76
C ARG A 4 -12.52 -14.79 7.33
N SER A 5 -12.07 -14.78 6.08
CA SER A 5 -11.38 -13.65 5.45
C SER A 5 -12.21 -12.38 5.67
N PRO A 6 -11.63 -11.29 6.23
CA PRO A 6 -12.35 -10.03 6.40
C PRO A 6 -12.73 -9.39 5.05
N TYR A 7 -12.06 -9.79 3.97
CA TYR A 7 -12.25 -9.27 2.62
C TYR A 7 -13.36 -9.99 1.85
N LYS A 8 -13.96 -11.04 2.41
CA LYS A 8 -14.99 -11.83 1.71
C LYS A 8 -16.13 -10.94 1.21
N ASP A 9 -16.49 -9.95 2.01
CA ASP A 9 -17.63 -9.07 1.78
C ASP A 9 -17.29 -7.84 0.93
N ILE A 10 -16.04 -7.69 0.48
CA ILE A 10 -15.64 -6.51 -0.30
C ILE A 10 -16.46 -6.36 -1.60
N ILE A 11 -16.85 -7.49 -2.21
CA ILE A 11 -17.68 -7.50 -3.43
C ILE A 11 -19.10 -6.99 -3.14
N ASN A 12 -19.59 -7.10 -1.90
CA ASN A 12 -20.93 -6.64 -1.55
C ASN A 12 -21.07 -5.10 -1.66
N TYR A 13 -19.95 -4.37 -1.63
CA TYR A 13 -19.93 -2.93 -1.84
C TYR A 13 -20.16 -2.51 -3.29
N GLU A 14 -20.10 -3.44 -4.26
CA GLU A 14 -20.28 -3.14 -5.69
C GLU A 14 -21.62 -2.46 -5.98
N ASN A 15 -22.71 -2.97 -5.43
CA ASN A 15 -24.05 -2.41 -5.64
C ASN A 15 -24.18 -0.96 -5.14
N ILE A 16 -23.43 -0.61 -4.10
CA ILE A 16 -23.48 0.72 -3.51
C ILE A 16 -22.56 1.68 -4.25
N LEU A 17 -21.34 1.23 -4.56
CA LEU A 17 -20.33 2.01 -5.26
C LEU A 17 -20.63 2.21 -6.75
N SER A 18 -21.47 1.34 -7.34
CA SER A 18 -21.89 1.44 -8.74
C SER A 18 -23.07 2.39 -8.98
N LYS A 19 -23.63 3.00 -7.92
CA LYS A 19 -24.68 4.00 -8.09
C LYS A 19 -24.15 5.20 -8.88
N ASP A 20 -24.96 5.67 -9.83
CA ASP A 20 -24.71 6.91 -10.59
C ASP A 20 -23.41 6.96 -11.42
N ILE A 21 -22.88 5.79 -11.80
CA ILE A 21 -21.75 5.65 -12.75
C ILE A 21 -22.15 4.84 -14.00
N GLY A 22 -21.45 5.09 -15.12
CA GLY A 22 -21.68 4.46 -16.41
C GLY A 22 -21.21 3.00 -16.46
N GLU A 23 -21.58 2.29 -17.53
CA GLU A 23 -21.27 0.85 -17.69
C GLU A 23 -19.76 0.56 -17.66
N GLY A 24 -18.95 1.42 -18.30
CA GLY A 24 -17.48 1.28 -18.29
C GLY A 24 -16.89 1.41 -16.89
N GLU A 25 -17.34 2.38 -16.12
CA GLU A 25 -16.94 2.57 -14.72
C GLU A 25 -17.40 1.41 -13.83
N ARG A 26 -18.59 0.85 -14.08
CA ARG A 26 -19.10 -0.34 -13.37
C ARG A 26 -18.22 -1.56 -13.60
N LEU A 27 -17.85 -1.83 -14.85
CA LEU A 27 -16.95 -2.94 -15.18
C LEU A 27 -15.57 -2.75 -14.55
N PHE A 28 -15.03 -1.52 -14.61
CA PHE A 28 -13.78 -1.19 -13.93
C PHE A 28 -13.88 -1.46 -12.42
N LEU A 29 -14.94 -0.99 -11.77
CA LEU A 29 -15.19 -1.21 -10.34
C LEU A 29 -15.26 -2.71 -10.01
N HIS A 30 -16.05 -3.47 -10.76
CA HIS A 30 -16.22 -4.92 -10.56
C HIS A 30 -14.87 -5.67 -10.56
N TYR A 31 -14.09 -5.49 -11.62
CA TYR A 31 -12.80 -6.18 -11.74
C TYR A 31 -11.77 -5.67 -10.73
N THR A 32 -11.83 -4.39 -10.35
CA THR A 32 -10.93 -3.83 -9.34
C THR A 32 -11.26 -4.34 -7.93
N LEU A 33 -12.54 -4.55 -7.60
CA LEU A 33 -12.97 -5.19 -6.35
C LEU A 33 -12.47 -6.64 -6.27
N ILE A 34 -12.59 -7.41 -7.36
CA ILE A 34 -12.06 -8.77 -7.44
C ILE A 34 -10.54 -8.77 -7.27
N GLN A 35 -9.83 -7.84 -7.92
CA GLN A 35 -8.38 -7.71 -7.78
C GLN A 35 -7.97 -7.38 -6.34
N ALA A 36 -8.65 -6.43 -5.69
CA ALA A 36 -8.40 -6.09 -4.29
C ALA A 36 -8.61 -7.31 -3.38
N LYS A 37 -9.76 -7.99 -3.50
CA LYS A 37 -10.08 -9.20 -2.73
C LYS A 37 -9.01 -10.27 -2.88
N SER A 38 -8.68 -10.63 -4.12
CA SER A 38 -7.76 -11.71 -4.43
C SER A 38 -6.36 -11.44 -3.85
N ASN A 39 -5.84 -10.23 -4.08
CA ASN A 39 -4.52 -9.85 -3.56
C ASN A 39 -4.46 -9.89 -2.04
N LEU A 40 -5.45 -9.33 -1.33
CA LEU A 40 -5.47 -9.33 0.13
C LEU A 40 -5.62 -10.74 0.73
N GLU A 41 -6.51 -11.56 0.17
CA GLU A 41 -6.74 -12.93 0.64
C GLU A 41 -5.54 -13.86 0.42
N ILE A 42 -4.83 -13.68 -0.68
CA ILE A 42 -3.63 -14.48 -0.99
C ILE A 42 -2.45 -13.94 -0.18
N ALA A 43 -2.30 -12.63 -0.01
CA ALA A 43 -1.23 -12.03 0.80
C ALA A 43 -1.21 -12.60 2.23
N GLU A 44 -2.36 -12.74 2.89
CA GLU A 44 -2.46 -13.32 4.24
C GLU A 44 -2.05 -14.80 4.34
N LYS A 45 -2.06 -15.52 3.21
CA LYS A 45 -1.73 -16.95 3.13
C LYS A 45 -0.35 -17.22 2.55
N SER A 46 0.25 -16.22 1.93
CA SER A 46 1.58 -16.31 1.33
C SER A 46 2.67 -16.10 2.37
N ASP A 47 3.86 -16.60 2.07
CA ASP A 47 5.05 -16.29 2.85
C ASP A 47 5.44 -14.80 2.73
N TYR A 48 6.43 -14.41 3.51
CA TYR A 48 6.91 -13.04 3.57
C TYR A 48 7.69 -12.60 2.32
N PHE A 49 8.13 -13.50 1.43
CA PHE A 49 8.74 -13.12 0.15
C PHE A 49 7.72 -12.63 -0.86
N VAL A 50 6.48 -13.12 -0.79
CA VAL A 50 5.42 -12.79 -1.76
C VAL A 50 4.39 -11.82 -1.19
N SER A 51 4.04 -11.93 0.09
CA SER A 51 2.97 -11.14 0.70
C SER A 51 3.11 -9.61 0.59
N PRO A 52 4.31 -8.98 0.69
CA PRO A 52 4.42 -7.53 0.53
C PRO A 52 3.98 -7.04 -0.86
N LEU A 53 4.28 -7.83 -1.90
CA LEU A 53 3.88 -7.53 -3.27
C LEU A 53 2.35 -7.57 -3.42
N LEU A 54 1.73 -8.62 -2.87
CA LEU A 54 0.29 -8.81 -2.94
C LEU A 54 -0.45 -7.74 -2.12
N PHE A 55 -0.01 -7.44 -0.90
CA PHE A 55 -0.59 -6.33 -0.13
C PHE A 55 -0.47 -5.00 -0.87
N PHE A 56 0.67 -4.72 -1.51
CA PHE A 56 0.84 -3.52 -2.32
C PHE A 56 -0.16 -3.44 -3.48
N TYR A 57 -0.34 -4.51 -4.26
CA TYR A 57 -1.33 -4.49 -5.35
C TYR A 57 -2.78 -4.53 -4.84
N GLY A 58 -3.01 -5.07 -3.65
CA GLY A 58 -4.28 -4.96 -2.93
C GLY A 58 -4.63 -3.50 -2.62
N ILE A 59 -3.75 -2.76 -1.95
CA ILE A 59 -3.99 -1.35 -1.63
C ILE A 59 -4.04 -0.45 -2.88
N VAL A 60 -3.29 -0.77 -3.94
CA VAL A 60 -3.40 -0.11 -5.25
C VAL A 60 -4.80 -0.24 -5.83
N ALA A 61 -5.40 -1.43 -5.77
CA ALA A 61 -6.77 -1.65 -6.24
C ALA A 61 -7.78 -0.88 -5.36
N LEU A 62 -7.62 -0.91 -4.04
CA LEU A 62 -8.44 -0.14 -3.10
C LEU A 62 -8.36 1.38 -3.38
N ALA A 63 -7.16 1.90 -3.62
CA ALA A 63 -6.92 3.31 -3.96
C ALA A 63 -7.62 3.71 -5.27
N LYS A 64 -7.57 2.86 -6.29
CA LYS A 64 -8.29 3.09 -7.55
C LYS A 64 -9.80 3.20 -7.36
N ILE A 65 -10.37 2.37 -6.50
CA ILE A 65 -11.80 2.42 -6.16
C ILE A 65 -12.14 3.75 -5.48
N ILE A 66 -11.32 4.22 -4.53
CA ILE A 66 -11.50 5.52 -3.88
C ILE A 66 -11.44 6.66 -4.92
N ILE A 67 -10.46 6.65 -5.82
CA ILE A 67 -10.36 7.65 -6.89
C ILE A 67 -11.62 7.67 -7.76
N LEU A 68 -12.08 6.50 -8.22
CA LEU A 68 -13.30 6.41 -9.02
C LEU A 68 -14.51 6.94 -8.24
N LYS A 69 -14.67 6.55 -6.98
CA LYS A 69 -15.79 7.00 -6.14
C LYS A 69 -15.81 8.52 -6.00
N ASN A 70 -14.66 9.13 -5.72
CA ASN A 70 -14.59 10.55 -5.38
C ASN A 70 -14.54 11.46 -6.62
N SER A 71 -14.00 10.99 -7.74
CA SER A 71 -13.87 11.79 -8.98
C SER A 71 -14.84 11.41 -10.09
N LYS A 72 -15.50 10.24 -9.99
CA LYS A 72 -16.27 9.60 -11.07
C LYS A 72 -15.47 9.33 -12.35
N ILE A 73 -14.13 9.37 -12.26
CA ILE A 73 -13.22 9.14 -13.37
C ILE A 73 -12.35 7.92 -13.06
N ILE A 74 -12.19 7.04 -14.06
CA ILE A 74 -11.27 5.91 -13.97
C ILE A 74 -9.83 6.42 -13.92
N PRO A 75 -9.04 6.10 -12.88
CA PRO A 75 -7.61 6.41 -12.86
C PRO A 75 -6.86 5.59 -13.93
N ARG A 76 -6.07 6.28 -14.77
CA ARG A 76 -5.34 5.69 -15.91
C ARG A 76 -3.82 5.76 -15.75
N GLU A 77 -3.34 6.21 -14.61
CA GLU A 77 -1.93 6.36 -14.31
C GLU A 77 -1.24 4.99 -14.31
N VAL A 78 -0.33 4.80 -15.26
CA VAL A 78 0.48 3.57 -15.37
C VAL A 78 1.60 3.56 -14.31
N LEU A 79 2.17 4.73 -14.02
CA LEU A 79 3.22 4.88 -13.04
C LEU A 79 2.64 5.05 -11.63
N HIS A 80 3.29 4.46 -10.64
CA HIS A 80 2.88 4.60 -9.24
C HIS A 80 3.02 6.03 -8.72
N GLY A 81 3.85 6.88 -9.34
CA GLY A 81 4.19 8.21 -8.82
C GLY A 81 5.09 8.16 -7.60
N LEU A 82 5.81 7.04 -7.44
CA LEU A 82 6.75 6.76 -6.37
C LEU A 82 8.03 6.19 -6.97
N THR A 83 9.18 6.54 -6.40
CA THR A 83 10.46 5.91 -6.74
C THR A 83 11.24 5.60 -5.49
N VAL A 84 11.89 4.46 -5.46
CA VAL A 84 12.89 4.18 -4.43
C VAL A 84 14.15 4.96 -4.78
N ARG A 85 14.76 5.60 -3.78
CA ARG A 85 16.17 5.97 -3.86
C ARG A 85 16.92 5.22 -2.79
N VAL A 86 17.81 4.33 -3.21
CA VAL A 86 18.85 3.80 -2.33
C VAL A 86 19.73 5.00 -1.96
N ALA A 87 19.81 5.33 -0.67
CA ALA A 87 20.74 6.33 -0.20
C ALA A 87 22.16 5.85 -0.49
N GLY A 88 22.84 6.49 -1.46
CA GLY A 88 24.29 6.59 -1.58
C GLY A 88 25.12 5.32 -1.83
N GLU A 89 24.68 4.12 -1.48
CA GLU A 89 25.57 2.97 -1.39
C GLU A 89 24.99 1.78 -2.14
N LYS A 90 25.34 1.73 -3.44
CA LYS A 90 25.22 0.51 -4.27
C LYS A 90 26.09 -0.66 -3.75
N SER A 91 26.69 -0.54 -2.56
CA SER A 91 27.60 -1.53 -1.97
C SER A 91 27.55 -1.57 -0.44
N ILE A 92 26.35 -1.48 0.17
CA ILE A 92 26.23 -1.88 1.59
C ILE A 92 26.40 -3.39 1.64
N ASP A 93 27.40 -3.86 2.40
CA ASP A 93 27.41 -5.25 2.86
C ASP A 93 26.18 -5.44 3.75
N TRP A 94 25.12 -5.97 3.14
CA TRP A 94 23.82 -6.13 3.79
C TRP A 94 23.88 -7.07 4.98
N THR A 95 24.93 -7.89 5.09
CA THR A 95 25.13 -8.76 6.24
C THR A 95 25.64 -8.03 7.47
N LYS A 96 26.19 -6.81 7.31
CA LYS A 96 26.83 -6.04 8.40
C LYS A 96 26.15 -4.72 8.72
N ASN A 97 25.81 -3.93 7.70
CA ASN A 97 25.48 -2.51 7.88
C ASN A 97 24.12 -2.11 7.29
N TYR A 98 23.29 -3.07 6.89
CA TYR A 98 21.97 -2.74 6.36
C TYR A 98 20.98 -2.49 7.49
N ASP A 99 20.29 -1.35 7.44
CA ASP A 99 19.16 -1.05 8.29
C ASP A 99 17.95 -0.78 7.40
N PRO A 100 16.91 -1.64 7.40
CA PRO A 100 15.74 -1.46 6.54
C PRO A 100 14.99 -0.16 6.82
N LYS A 101 15.16 0.46 8.00
CA LYS A 101 14.53 1.75 8.31
C LYS A 101 15.02 2.87 7.39
N ASN A 102 16.20 2.75 6.80
CA ASN A 102 16.78 3.75 5.90
C ASN A 102 16.25 3.66 4.46
N GLU A 103 15.50 2.60 4.12
CA GLU A 103 14.88 2.46 2.82
C GLU A 103 13.92 3.62 2.57
N THR A 104 14.08 4.30 1.43
CA THR A 104 13.47 5.62 1.20
C THR A 104 12.60 5.64 -0.04
N VAL A 105 11.39 6.17 0.11
CA VAL A 105 10.49 6.47 -1.00
C VAL A 105 10.46 7.97 -1.26
N LEU A 106 10.56 8.34 -2.55
CA LEU A 106 10.38 9.69 -3.03
C LEU A 106 9.04 9.80 -3.76
N VAL A 107 8.23 10.77 -3.38
CA VAL A 107 6.95 11.08 -4.03
C VAL A 107 7.19 11.95 -5.26
N LYS A 108 6.58 11.59 -6.40
CA LYS A 108 6.64 12.34 -7.65
C LYS A 108 5.41 13.23 -7.83
N GLU A 109 5.51 14.22 -8.71
CA GLU A 109 4.40 15.10 -9.10
C GLU A 109 3.21 14.30 -9.67
N LYS A 110 3.51 13.30 -10.52
CA LYS A 110 2.54 12.57 -11.33
C LYS A 110 2.60 11.07 -11.06
N GLY A 111 1.43 10.44 -11.10
CA GLY A 111 1.24 9.00 -10.98
C GLY A 111 0.07 8.65 -10.06
N LEU A 112 -0.14 7.36 -9.85
CA LEU A 112 -1.31 6.87 -9.14
C LEU A 112 -1.36 7.32 -7.68
N PHE A 113 -0.24 7.29 -6.95
CA PHE A 113 -0.19 7.73 -5.56
C PHE A 113 -0.53 9.22 -5.42
N PRO A 114 0.04 10.15 -6.20
CA PRO A 114 -0.40 11.55 -6.18
C PRO A 114 -1.89 11.76 -6.45
N THR A 115 -2.46 11.07 -7.45
CA THR A 115 -3.90 11.12 -7.74
C THR A 115 -4.74 10.58 -6.58
N PHE A 116 -4.30 9.47 -5.98
CA PHE A 116 -4.91 8.89 -4.79
C PHE A 116 -4.83 9.82 -3.58
N TYR A 117 -3.67 10.40 -3.29
CA TYR A 117 -3.49 11.27 -2.13
C TYR A 117 -4.42 12.49 -2.19
N LYS A 118 -4.51 13.12 -3.36
CA LYS A 118 -5.45 14.23 -3.62
C LYS A 118 -6.92 13.83 -3.43
N SER A 119 -7.27 12.55 -3.55
CA SER A 119 -8.64 12.07 -3.38
C SER A 119 -9.02 11.77 -1.93
N ILE A 120 -8.05 11.68 -1.01
CA ILE A 120 -8.29 11.32 0.41
C ILE A 120 -7.83 12.37 1.42
N SER A 121 -7.04 13.36 1.01
CA SER A 121 -6.46 14.39 1.87
C SER A 121 -6.76 15.78 1.34
N SER A 122 -7.05 16.72 2.26
CA SER A 122 -7.12 18.15 1.97
C SER A 122 -5.77 18.86 2.06
N HIS A 123 -4.74 18.19 2.56
CA HIS A 123 -3.39 18.75 2.66
C HIS A 123 -2.72 18.79 1.29
N ALA A 124 -1.74 19.68 1.14
CA ALA A 124 -0.93 19.76 -0.07
C ALA A 124 -0.28 18.39 -0.39
N LEU A 125 -0.18 18.08 -1.68
CA LEU A 125 0.55 16.90 -2.14
C LEU A 125 2.00 17.00 -1.64
N PRO A 126 2.56 15.96 -1.00
CA PRO A 126 3.96 15.94 -0.57
C PRO A 126 4.90 15.66 -1.76
N GLU A 127 4.79 16.45 -2.83
CA GLU A 127 5.64 16.30 -4.01
C GLU A 127 7.11 16.59 -3.66
N GLY A 128 8.03 15.72 -4.08
CA GLY A 128 9.45 15.87 -3.80
C GLY A 128 9.84 15.44 -2.39
N GLU A 129 8.87 15.18 -1.52
CA GLU A 129 9.10 14.66 -0.17
C GLU A 129 9.68 13.26 -0.19
N LYS A 130 10.53 13.01 0.79
CA LYS A 130 11.17 11.72 1.02
C LYS A 130 10.77 11.19 2.38
N TYR A 131 10.36 9.94 2.42
CA TYR A 131 10.03 9.25 3.65
C TYR A 131 10.89 8.01 3.76
N THR A 132 11.56 7.85 4.89
CA THR A 132 12.22 6.59 5.23
C THR A 132 11.19 5.60 5.76
N LEU A 133 11.48 4.30 5.67
CA LEU A 133 10.63 3.27 6.25
C LEU A 133 10.48 3.48 7.76
N GLY A 134 11.54 3.91 8.44
CA GLY A 134 11.50 4.27 9.87
C GLY A 134 10.51 5.39 10.16
N ASP A 135 10.54 6.49 9.39
CA ASP A 135 9.59 7.60 9.54
C ASP A 135 8.15 7.13 9.35
N LEU A 136 7.90 6.32 8.32
CA LEU A 136 6.56 5.84 8.01
C LEU A 136 6.00 4.94 9.12
N PHE A 137 6.82 4.08 9.72
CA PHE A 137 6.40 3.28 10.87
C PHE A 137 6.09 4.15 12.10
N LEU A 138 6.87 5.21 12.34
CA LEU A 138 6.54 6.18 13.39
C LEU A 138 5.22 6.90 13.12
N PHE A 139 4.86 7.09 11.85
CA PHE A 139 3.60 7.73 11.44
C PHE A 139 2.38 6.81 11.60
N LEU A 140 2.55 5.50 11.73
CA LEU A 140 1.45 4.59 12.07
C LEU A 140 0.92 4.83 13.49
N GLU A 141 1.79 5.26 14.41
CA GLU A 141 1.45 5.45 15.83
C GLU A 141 1.14 6.90 16.18
N LYS A 142 1.47 7.85 15.28
CA LYS A 142 1.39 9.29 15.54
C LYS A 142 0.48 9.97 14.54
N LYS A 143 -0.31 10.93 15.01
CA LYS A 143 -1.07 11.81 14.10
C LYS A 143 -0.09 12.66 13.29
N THR A 144 -0.16 12.56 11.97
CA THR A 144 0.65 13.35 11.03
C THR A 144 -0.23 14.05 10.00
N SER A 145 0.39 14.82 9.09
CA SER A 145 -0.29 15.40 7.93
C SER A 145 -0.59 14.37 6.84
N LEU A 146 0.06 13.20 6.85
CA LEU A 146 -0.24 12.10 5.95
C LEU A 146 -1.44 11.32 6.48
N GLU A 147 -2.41 11.10 5.59
CA GLU A 147 -3.53 10.21 5.85
C GLU A 147 -3.03 8.77 6.14
N PRO A 148 -3.59 8.06 7.14
CA PRO A 148 -3.12 6.72 7.52
C PRO A 148 -3.06 5.72 6.35
N LEU A 149 -4.06 5.74 5.47
CA LEU A 149 -4.08 4.87 4.28
C LEU A 149 -2.95 5.21 3.28
N ALA A 150 -2.54 6.48 3.20
CA ALA A 150 -1.37 6.89 2.42
C ALA A 150 -0.06 6.39 3.04
N VAL A 151 0.06 6.40 4.38
CA VAL A 151 1.22 5.84 5.10
C VAL A 151 1.38 4.35 4.77
N HIS A 152 0.30 3.56 4.88
CA HIS A 152 0.34 2.14 4.50
C HIS A 152 0.71 1.93 3.03
N TYR A 153 0.20 2.78 2.12
CA TYR A 153 0.54 2.71 0.70
C TYR A 153 2.04 2.87 0.49
N LEU A 154 2.66 3.88 1.12
CA LEU A 154 4.09 4.16 1.01
C LEU A 154 4.95 3.03 1.61
N ILE A 155 4.55 2.50 2.77
CA ILE A 155 5.24 1.35 3.39
C ILE A 155 5.18 0.13 2.46
N LEU A 156 3.99 -0.23 2.00
CA LEU A 156 3.80 -1.40 1.13
C LEU A 156 4.51 -1.24 -0.22
N PHE A 157 4.60 -0.02 -0.74
CA PHE A 157 5.43 0.26 -1.91
C PHE A 157 6.89 -0.11 -1.64
N LEU A 158 7.49 0.38 -0.56
CA LEU A 158 8.89 0.07 -0.18
C LEU A 158 9.11 -1.42 0.03
N LEU A 159 8.25 -2.08 0.83
CA LEU A 159 8.39 -3.51 1.11
C LEU A 159 8.23 -4.35 -0.17
N SER A 160 7.30 -3.99 -1.06
CA SER A 160 7.14 -4.67 -2.36
C SER A 160 8.36 -4.52 -3.27
N MET A 161 9.08 -3.40 -3.18
CA MET A 161 10.30 -3.15 -3.96
C MET A 161 11.45 -3.99 -3.40
N LEU A 162 11.62 -4.01 -2.08
CA LEU A 162 12.62 -4.85 -1.41
C LEU A 162 12.42 -6.33 -1.71
N ALA A 163 11.19 -6.82 -1.53
CA ALA A 163 10.89 -8.24 -1.72
C ALA A 163 11.13 -8.73 -3.16
N ARG A 164 10.88 -7.88 -4.17
CA ARG A 164 11.05 -8.24 -5.59
C ARG A 164 12.45 -8.05 -6.14
N TYR A 165 13.10 -6.95 -5.76
CA TYR A 165 14.33 -6.50 -6.43
C TYR A 165 15.58 -6.71 -5.55
N GLU A 166 15.42 -6.88 -4.24
CA GLU A 166 16.51 -7.05 -3.28
C GLU A 166 16.19 -8.19 -2.27
N PRO A 167 15.87 -9.41 -2.74
CA PRO A 167 15.36 -10.49 -1.88
C PRO A 167 16.30 -10.88 -0.74
N GLN A 168 17.62 -10.74 -0.92
CA GLN A 168 18.63 -10.96 0.12
C GLN A 168 18.57 -9.92 1.24
N LYS A 169 18.37 -8.63 0.90
CA LYS A 169 18.17 -7.56 1.89
C LYS A 169 16.84 -7.75 2.61
N TRP A 170 15.80 -8.13 1.86
CA TRP A 170 14.47 -8.38 2.43
C TRP A 170 14.48 -9.55 3.42
N GLY A 171 15.07 -10.69 3.05
CA GLY A 171 15.20 -11.84 3.94
C GLY A 171 15.96 -11.49 5.22
N TRP A 172 17.09 -10.80 5.09
CA TRP A 172 17.85 -10.33 6.26
C TRP A 172 17.05 -9.34 7.12
N ALA A 173 16.36 -8.38 6.52
CA ALA A 173 15.51 -7.42 7.23
C ALA A 173 14.43 -8.13 8.04
N TYR A 174 13.73 -9.06 7.40
CA TYR A 174 12.60 -9.77 7.99
C TYR A 174 13.02 -10.77 9.06
N GLU A 175 14.17 -11.44 8.91
CA GLU A 175 14.57 -12.54 9.81
C GLU A 175 15.62 -12.16 10.86
N LYS A 176 16.49 -11.18 10.58
CA LYS A 176 17.73 -10.96 11.35
C LYS A 176 17.92 -9.53 11.84
N SER A 177 17.35 -8.53 11.17
CA SER A 177 17.54 -7.14 11.55
C SER A 177 16.94 -6.81 12.91
N SER A 178 17.40 -5.72 13.53
CA SER A 178 16.80 -5.17 14.75
C SER A 178 15.34 -4.71 14.54
N PHE A 179 14.91 -4.52 13.30
CA PHE A 179 13.56 -4.11 12.91
C PHE A 179 12.67 -5.29 12.48
N SER A 180 13.17 -6.52 12.60
CA SER A 180 12.46 -7.75 12.20
C SER A 180 11.11 -7.88 12.90
N ARG A 181 11.02 -7.58 14.19
CA ARG A 181 9.78 -7.76 14.97
C ARG A 181 8.66 -6.84 14.48
N GLU A 182 8.98 -5.61 14.17
CA GLU A 182 8.09 -4.58 13.65
C GLU A 182 7.57 -4.99 12.27
N LEU A 183 8.45 -5.42 11.36
CA LEU A 183 8.08 -5.94 10.04
C LEU A 183 7.15 -7.16 10.13
N ASN A 184 7.49 -8.13 10.99
CA ASN A 184 6.69 -9.32 11.23
C ASN A 184 5.30 -8.97 11.79
N THR A 185 5.23 -8.00 12.70
CA THR A 185 3.96 -7.56 13.29
C THR A 185 3.11 -6.83 12.26
N TYR A 186 3.73 -5.92 11.51
CA TYR A 186 3.06 -5.17 10.45
C TYR A 186 2.44 -6.08 9.39
N LEU A 187 3.19 -7.04 8.84
CA LEU A 187 2.65 -7.95 7.81
C LEU A 187 1.51 -8.85 8.31
N LYS A 188 1.42 -9.11 9.62
CA LYS A 188 0.31 -9.89 10.21
C LYS A 188 -1.00 -9.10 10.30
N ILE A 189 -0.93 -7.78 10.38
CA ILE A 189 -2.09 -6.92 10.67
C ILE A 189 -2.47 -6.00 9.50
N VAL A 190 -1.53 -5.65 8.64
CA VAL A 190 -1.67 -4.61 7.60
C VAL A 190 -2.90 -4.81 6.72
N GLY A 191 -3.18 -6.06 6.29
CA GLY A 191 -4.33 -6.33 5.44
C GLY A 191 -5.65 -5.88 6.06
N ARG A 192 -5.83 -6.13 7.37
CA ARG A 192 -7.03 -5.71 8.10
C ARG A 192 -7.06 -4.20 8.27
N GLU A 193 -5.95 -3.58 8.65
CA GLU A 193 -5.86 -2.13 8.85
C GLU A 193 -6.19 -1.36 7.57
N ILE A 194 -5.62 -1.75 6.42
CA ILE A 194 -5.90 -1.08 5.15
C ILE A 194 -7.34 -1.29 4.70
N TYR A 195 -7.95 -2.44 5.00
CA TYR A 195 -9.34 -2.69 4.69
C TYR A 195 -10.29 -1.84 5.54
N ASP A 196 -10.01 -1.73 6.84
CA ASP A 196 -10.80 -0.92 7.76
C ASP A 196 -10.72 0.56 7.38
N LEU A 197 -9.52 1.09 7.15
CA LEU A 197 -9.30 2.45 6.66
C LEU A 197 -9.94 2.71 5.29
N TRP A 198 -9.91 1.71 4.39
CA TRP A 198 -10.58 1.84 3.09
C TRP A 198 -12.09 1.95 3.23
N ARG A 199 -12.71 1.14 4.11
CA ARG A 199 -14.16 1.21 4.39
C ARG A 199 -14.58 2.59 4.90
N GLU A 200 -13.81 3.15 5.83
CA GLU A 200 -14.02 4.51 6.33
C GLU A 200 -13.98 5.54 5.18
N LYS A 201 -13.03 5.43 4.25
CA LYS A 201 -12.91 6.39 3.11
C LYS A 201 -14.01 6.26 2.07
N ILE A 202 -14.64 5.09 1.94
CA ILE A 202 -15.79 4.93 1.03
C ILE A 202 -17.14 5.27 1.70
N ASN A 203 -17.14 5.75 2.95
CA ASN A 203 -18.34 6.19 3.69
C ASN A 203 -19.48 5.14 3.63
N LEU A 204 -19.13 3.91 3.98
CA LEU A 204 -20.03 2.79 4.31
C LEU A 204 -19.68 2.19 5.66
#